data_AF-A0AAX3PI21-F1
#
_entry.id   AF-A0AAX3PI21-F1
#
_cell.length_a   1.000
_cell.length_b   1.000
_cell.length_c   1.000
_cell.angle_alpha   90.00
_cell.angle_beta   90.00
_cell.angle_gamma   90.00
#
_symmetry.space_group_name_H-M   'P 1'
#
loop_
_entity.id
_entity.type
_entity.pdbx_description
1 polymer ?
#
loop_
_entity_poly.entity_id
_entity_poly.type
_entity_poly.pdbx_seq_one_letter_code
_entity_poly.pdbx_strand_id
1 'polypeptide(L)'
;MKWISVNEQLPELGVPVMAGSKSFGLGEFDWWFFERFADGDVWLWSRLNSSSLRGDFECDDDYHITHWMPLPEPPKENGEIL
;
A
#
# COMPACT_ATOMS: atom_id res chain seq x y z
N MET A 1 4.81 -13.74 -4.25
CA MET A 1 4.01 -12.84 -3.40
C MET A 1 2.52 -13.10 -3.62
N LYS A 2 1.69 -12.91 -2.59
CA LYS A 2 0.24 -13.14 -2.62
C LYS A 2 -0.46 -11.88 -2.07
N TRP A 3 -1.58 -11.51 -2.69
CA TRP A 3 -2.49 -10.48 -2.17
C TRP A 3 -3.20 -10.96 -0.90
N ILE A 4 -3.18 -10.14 0.14
CA ILE A 4 -3.80 -10.36 1.45
C ILE A 4 -5.02 -9.45 1.55
N SER A 5 -6.16 -10.00 1.95
CA SER A 5 -7.38 -9.20 2.16
C SER A 5 -7.26 -8.36 3.43
N VAL A 6 -7.70 -7.10 3.39
CA VAL A 6 -7.72 -6.23 4.58
C VAL A 6 -8.62 -6.74 5.71
N ASN A 7 -9.58 -7.62 5.38
CA ASN A 7 -10.44 -8.29 6.35
C ASN A 7 -9.75 -9.46 7.07
N GLU A 8 -8.67 -10.00 6.49
CA GLU A 8 -7.86 -11.05 7.11
C GLU A 8 -6.76 -10.43 7.98
N GLN A 9 -6.04 -9.45 7.42
CA GLN A 9 -4.93 -8.79 8.09
C GLN A 9 -4.70 -7.41 7.48
N LEU A 10 -4.46 -6.42 8.33
CA LEU A 10 -3.96 -5.11 7.93
C LEU A 10 -2.43 -5.07 8.00
N PRO A 11 -1.75 -4.29 7.13
CA PRO A 11 -0.33 -4.03 7.29
C PRO A 11 -0.08 -3.23 8.59
N GLU A 12 1.18 -3.23 9.02
CA GLU A 12 1.62 -2.39 10.13
C GLU A 12 1.49 -0.89 9.78
N LEU A 13 1.31 -0.05 10.80
CA LEU A 13 1.26 1.40 10.62
C LEU A 13 2.60 1.93 10.12
N GLY A 14 2.58 2.85 9.14
CA GLY A 14 3.77 3.48 8.57
C GLY A 14 4.67 2.53 7.77
N VAL A 15 4.21 1.32 7.43
CA VAL A 15 4.93 0.40 6.56
C VAL A 15 4.38 0.51 5.14
N PRO A 16 5.19 0.96 4.17
CA PRO A 16 4.79 1.00 2.77
C PRO A 16 4.51 -0.39 2.20
N VAL A 17 3.40 -0.50 1.47
CA VAL A 17 2.91 -1.72 0.82
C VAL A 17 2.42 -1.39 -0.59
N MET A 18 2.32 -2.43 -1.43
CA MET A 18 1.53 -2.34 -2.65
C MET A 18 0.08 -2.67 -2.28
N ALA A 19 -0.87 -1.80 -2.61
CA ALA A 19 -2.27 -1.98 -2.24
C ALA A 19 -3.22 -1.54 -3.35
N GLY A 20 -4.44 -2.07 -3.36
CA GLY A 20 -5.39 -1.78 -4.43
C GLY A 20 -6.82 -2.20 -4.17
N SER A 21 -7.69 -1.79 -5.08
CA SER A 21 -9.09 -2.18 -5.12
C SER A 21 -9.65 -2.09 -6.54
N LYS A 22 -10.85 -2.65 -6.75
CA LYS A 22 -11.55 -2.60 -8.03
C LYS A 22 -12.34 -1.29 -8.24
N SER A 23 -12.21 -0.33 -7.34
CA SER A 23 -13.19 0.75 -7.17
C SER A 23 -12.86 2.04 -7.93
N PHE A 24 -11.73 2.12 -8.64
CA PHE A 24 -11.37 3.27 -9.47
C PHE A 24 -12.08 3.28 -10.84
N GLY A 25 -13.42 3.20 -10.82
CA GLY A 25 -14.30 3.58 -11.94
C GLY A 25 -14.55 2.55 -13.06
N LEU A 26 -13.65 1.59 -13.30
CA LEU A 26 -13.78 0.66 -14.44
C LEU A 26 -14.00 -0.82 -14.06
N GLY A 27 -14.08 -1.13 -12.75
CA GLY A 27 -14.21 -2.52 -12.27
C GLY A 27 -12.93 -3.36 -12.40
N GLU A 28 -11.89 -2.80 -13.01
CA GLU A 28 -10.55 -3.35 -13.05
C GLU A 28 -9.83 -3.07 -11.72
N PHE A 29 -8.95 -3.99 -11.33
CA PHE A 29 -8.17 -3.83 -10.11
C PHE A 29 -7.02 -2.85 -10.38
N ASP A 30 -7.11 -1.68 -9.79
CA ASP A 30 -6.04 -0.68 -9.81
C ASP A 30 -5.26 -0.76 -8.50
N TRP A 31 -3.96 -0.49 -8.58
CA TRP A 31 -3.04 -0.62 -7.46
C TRP A 31 -1.98 0.49 -7.47
N TRP A 32 -1.52 0.84 -6.28
CA TRP A 32 -0.44 1.79 -6.07
C TRP A 32 0.32 1.46 -4.79
N PHE A 33 1.27 2.33 -4.41
CA PHE A 33 1.92 2.26 -3.11
C PHE A 33 1.13 3.02 -2.06
N PHE A 34 0.87 2.34 -0.95
CA PHE A 34 0.11 2.88 0.17
C PHE A 34 0.81 2.57 1.49
N GLU A 35 0.44 3.30 2.53
CA GLU A 35 0.69 2.91 3.91
C GLU A 35 -0.56 3.18 4.76
N ARG A 36 -0.60 2.58 5.94
CA ARG A 36 -1.58 2.99 6.95
C ARG A 36 -0.98 4.12 7.79
N PHE A 37 -1.67 5.25 7.78
CA PHE A 37 -1.33 6.42 8.57
C PHE A 37 -2.26 6.50 9.79
N ALA A 38 -1.69 6.80 10.96
CA ALA A 38 -2.47 7.02 12.18
C ALA A 38 -2.81 8.50 12.30
N ASP A 39 -4.10 8.82 12.43
CA ASP A 39 -4.60 10.17 12.66
C ASP A 39 -5.40 10.19 13.96
N GLY A 40 -4.74 10.53 15.07
CA GLY A 40 -5.33 10.45 16.41
C GLY A 40 -5.76 9.03 16.77
N ASP A 41 -7.06 8.85 17.04
CA ASP A 41 -7.67 7.57 17.41
C ASP A 41 -8.12 6.73 16.20
N VAL A 42 -8.01 7.27 14.99
CA VAL A 42 -8.35 6.58 13.74
C VAL A 42 -7.12 6.30 12.90
N TRP A 43 -7.30 5.55 11.83
CA TRP A 43 -6.28 5.37 10.81
C TRP A 43 -6.90 5.52 9.44
N LEU A 44 -6.10 6.01 8.50
CA LEU A 44 -6.46 6.21 7.11
C LEU A 44 -5.44 5.54 6.19
N TRP A 45 -5.84 5.31 4.96
CA TRP A 45 -4.87 4.97 3.91
C TRP A 45 -4.22 6.25 3.42
N SER A 46 -2.94 6.17 3.13
CA SER A 46 -2.22 7.25 2.46
C SER A 46 -1.55 6.69 1.22
N ARG A 47 -1.67 7.40 0.09
CA ARG A 47 -1.16 7.00 -1.22
C ARG A 47 0.13 7.76 -1.52
N LEU A 48 1.16 7.06 -1.97
CA LEU A 48 2.42 7.69 -2.37
C LEU A 48 2.19 8.65 -3.56
N ASN A 49 2.44 9.94 -3.40
CA ASN A 49 2.30 10.94 -4.49
C ASN A 49 3.63 11.17 -5.24
N SER A 50 4.44 10.12 -5.34
CA SER A 50 5.77 10.18 -5.96
C SER A 50 6.11 8.88 -6.67
N SER A 51 7.03 8.97 -7.63
CA SER A 51 7.63 7.81 -8.29
C SER A 51 8.71 7.12 -7.44
N SER A 52 9.03 7.69 -6.28
CA SER A 52 10.03 7.19 -5.33
C SER A 52 9.36 6.86 -4.01
N LEU A 53 9.68 5.70 -3.41
CA LEU A 53 9.26 5.33 -2.04
C LEU A 53 9.77 6.27 -0.95
N ARG A 54 10.56 7.30 -1.29
CA ARG A 54 10.98 8.39 -0.40
C ARG A 54 10.09 9.63 -0.47
N GLY A 55 9.08 9.62 -1.34
CA GLY A 55 8.15 10.74 -1.47
C GLY A 55 7.08 10.75 -0.39
N ASP A 56 6.30 11.82 -0.38
CA ASP A 56 5.24 12.00 0.60
C ASP A 56 4.03 11.12 0.28
N PHE A 57 3.42 10.59 1.34
CA PHE A 57 2.14 9.91 1.26
C PHE A 57 1.02 10.93 1.51
N GLU A 58 0.08 11.00 0.58
CA GLU A 58 -1.11 11.83 0.68
C GLU A 58 -2.23 11.02 1.32
N CYS A 59 -2.73 11.52 2.45
CA CYS A 59 -3.79 10.88 3.21
C CYS A 59 -5.17 11.31 2.70
N ASP A 60 -6.06 10.34 2.47
CA ASP A 60 -7.43 10.58 2.00
C ASP A 60 -8.35 9.47 2.52
N ASP A 61 -9.60 9.81 2.84
CA ASP A 61 -10.62 8.86 3.27
C ASP A 61 -11.36 8.19 2.10
N ASP A 62 -11.16 8.69 0.87
CA ASP A 62 -11.72 8.10 -0.35
C ASP A 62 -10.97 6.83 -0.83
N TYR A 63 -9.86 6.46 -0.19
CA TYR A 63 -9.10 5.26 -0.54
C TYR A 63 -9.72 3.97 0.03
N HIS A 64 -10.57 3.33 -0.78
CA HIS A 64 -11.24 2.07 -0.43
C HIS A 64 -10.38 0.84 -0.75
N ILE A 65 -9.24 0.67 -0.08
CA ILE A 65 -8.32 -0.46 -0.31
C ILE A 65 -8.94 -1.77 0.18
N THR A 66 -8.82 -2.82 -0.65
CA THR A 66 -9.37 -4.15 -0.32
C THR A 66 -8.30 -5.22 -0.13
N HIS A 67 -7.16 -5.06 -0.79
CA HIS A 67 -6.08 -6.04 -0.76
C HIS A 67 -4.73 -5.33 -0.77
N TRP A 68 -3.73 -5.94 -0.13
CA TRP A 68 -2.36 -5.45 -0.10
C TRP A 68 -1.34 -6.60 -0.20
N MET A 69 -0.09 -6.27 -0.48
CA MET A 69 1.05 -7.18 -0.37
C MET A 69 2.31 -6.42 0.07
N PRO A 70 3.24 -7.06 0.80
CA PRO A 70 4.49 -6.41 1.17
C PRO A 70 5.30 -6.04 -0.08
N LEU A 71 6.06 -4.95 0.00
CA LEU A 71 7.03 -4.61 -1.03
C LEU A 71 8.12 -5.68 -1.11
N PRO A 72 8.63 -6.00 -2.31
CA PRO A 72 9.79 -6.86 -2.42
C PRO A 72 10.99 -6.21 -1.75
N GLU A 73 11.85 -7.03 -1.16
CA GLU A 73 13.14 -6.55 -0.72
C GLU A 73 13.91 -5.98 -1.93
N PRO A 74 14.64 -4.86 -1.76
CA PRO A 74 15.50 -4.35 -2.81
C PRO A 74 16.45 -5.44 -3.32
N PRO A 75 16.75 -5.48 -4.63
CA PRO A 75 17.76 -6.38 -5.15
C PRO A 75 19.09 -6.14 -4.43
N LYS A 76 19.76 -7.20 -4.00
CA LYS A 76 21.17 -7.08 -3.59
C LYS A 76 22.02 -6.75 -4.80
N GLU A 77 23.18 -6.14 -4.60
CA GLU A 77 24.14 -5.75 -5.65
C GLU A 77 24.51 -6.90 -6.63
N ASN A 78 24.23 -8.16 -6.26
CA ASN A 78 24.55 -9.36 -7.05
C ASN A 78 23.32 -10.15 -7.53
N GLY A 79 22.09 -9.64 -7.38
CA GLY A 79 20.88 -10.28 -7.93
C GLY A 79 20.24 -11.41 -7.11
N GLU A 80 20.66 -11.63 -5.85
CA GLU A 80 20.04 -12.63 -4.95
C GLU A 80 19.16 -11.97 -3.88
N ILE A 81 17.99 -12.55 -3.59
CA ILE A 81 17.02 -12.12 -2.55
C ILE A 81 17.38 -12.86 -1.23
N LEU A 82 17.23 -12.27 -0.02
CA LEU A 82 17.46 -13.02 1.25
C LEU A 82 16.37 -14.07 1.46
#